data_AF-A0A3C0N6F1-F1
#
_entry.id   AF-A0A3C0N6F1-F1
#
_cell.length_a   1.000
_cell.length_b   1.000
_cell.length_c   1.000
_cell.angle_alpha   90.00
_cell.angle_beta   90.00
_cell.angle_gamma   90.00
#
_symmetry.space_group_name_H-M   'P 1'
#
loop_
_entity.id
_entity.type
_entity.pdbx_description
1 polymer ?
#
loop_
_entity_poly.entity_id
_entity_poly.type
_entity_poly.pdbx_seq_one_letter_code
_entity_poly.pdbx_strand_id
1 'polypeptide(L)'
;WVREPRGFASLPLIAASVAPGQNTLGFMLPYTPLHHLILKRMERPIVLTSGNLSDEPQCIDNDEAREKLGKIADYFLLHNRDIVNRIDDSVVRVVGDKLQTIRRARGYAPSPITLPDGFKAAPHILAMGSELKNTFCLLRDGEAILSQHLGDLENAAAFNAYQDTLNLYLNLFEHKPVSVACDRHPEYLSTKLGKELTAANQLPLHSIQHHHAHIAACMAENGIPLDTPPVLGIALDGLGYGEDGTLWGGEFLLADYRSFQRVGTFKPVAMIGGEQAIYQPWRNTYAQLITTFNWDDLQRQYGNLELFNFLEQKPLNLLNQLLEKDINSPLASSCGRLFDAVAAAIGICRETSSYEGQGAIEMEAIIDSDSLNEVEEAIAYPFNLDNLNDRHERLKDGADLTQLSEGKPILKIKPPLYIEPQPMWQALLNDLKQNSSKPVIAARFHKGLSNAIVEMVNQLCHQQKINQVVLTGGVFQNRILLEQVSQRCQAAGMTVLTHSLVPPNDGGLSLGQAVIAAAQLISNKTKETA
;
A
#
# COMPACT_ATOMS: atom_id res chain seq x y z
N TRP A 1 -25.62 14.64 -43.08
CA TRP A 1 -25.80 15.70 -42.08
C TRP A 1 -24.64 15.67 -41.10
N VAL A 2 -23.48 16.15 -41.58
CA VAL A 2 -22.29 16.34 -40.75
C VAL A 2 -22.58 17.57 -39.91
N ARG A 3 -22.78 17.39 -38.60
CA ARG A 3 -22.79 18.51 -37.66
C ARG A 3 -21.33 18.86 -37.39
N GLU A 4 -20.94 20.07 -37.78
CA GLU A 4 -19.71 20.71 -37.33
C GLU A 4 -19.60 20.64 -35.79
N PRO A 5 -18.40 20.47 -35.23
CA PRO A 5 -18.21 20.60 -33.79
C PRO A 5 -18.48 22.06 -33.44
N ARG A 6 -19.54 22.31 -32.65
CA ARG A 6 -19.73 23.60 -31.99
C ARG A 6 -18.43 23.91 -31.25
N GLY A 7 -17.88 25.10 -31.51
CA GLY A 7 -16.66 25.57 -30.88
C GLY A 7 -16.71 25.31 -29.38
N PHE A 8 -15.58 24.84 -28.84
CA PHE A 8 -15.35 24.77 -27.41
C PHE A 8 -15.42 26.20 -26.85
N ALA A 9 -16.64 26.67 -26.57
CA ALA A 9 -16.85 27.68 -25.54
C ALA A 9 -16.11 27.17 -24.31
N SER A 10 -15.19 27.99 -23.79
CA SER A 10 -14.33 27.69 -22.65
C SER A 10 -15.06 26.77 -21.67
N LEU A 11 -14.65 25.49 -21.64
CA LEU A 11 -15.21 24.50 -20.72
C LEU A 11 -15.20 25.13 -19.32
N PRO A 12 -16.24 24.93 -18.50
CA PRO A 12 -16.20 25.44 -17.13
C PRO A 12 -14.96 24.86 -16.46
N LEU A 13 -14.03 25.74 -16.06
CA LEU A 13 -12.91 25.37 -15.20
C LEU A 13 -13.51 24.62 -14.00
N ILE A 14 -13.10 23.37 -13.80
CA ILE A 14 -13.37 22.66 -12.55
C ILE A 14 -12.74 23.49 -11.43
N ALA A 15 -13.49 23.74 -10.35
CA ALA A 15 -12.98 24.54 -9.24
C ALA A 15 -11.74 23.88 -8.63
N ALA A 16 -10.69 24.67 -8.35
CA ALA A 16 -9.44 24.17 -7.79
C ALA A 16 -9.62 23.42 -6.45
N SER A 17 -10.71 23.71 -5.72
CA SER A 17 -11.07 23.05 -4.48
C SER A 17 -11.57 21.60 -4.65
N VAL A 18 -11.80 21.13 -5.87
CA VAL A 18 -12.23 19.73 -6.11
C VAL A 18 -11.09 18.75 -5.84
N ALA A 19 -9.85 19.12 -6.17
CA ALA A 19 -8.67 18.30 -5.95
C ALA A 19 -7.44 19.20 -5.67
N PRO A 20 -7.38 19.87 -4.50
CA PRO A 20 -6.32 20.80 -4.18
C PRO A 20 -4.96 20.09 -4.17
N GLY A 21 -3.95 20.71 -4.80
CA GLY A 21 -2.60 20.15 -4.86
C GLY A 21 -2.46 18.91 -5.75
N GLN A 22 -3.49 18.54 -6.52
CA GLN A 22 -3.47 17.38 -7.42
C GLN A 22 -3.38 17.82 -8.88
N ASN A 23 -2.66 17.03 -9.69
CA ASN A 23 -2.59 17.19 -11.15
C ASN A 23 -3.51 16.20 -11.90
N THR A 24 -4.30 15.41 -11.17
CA THR A 24 -5.29 14.48 -11.73
C THR A 24 -6.66 14.71 -11.10
N LEU A 25 -7.71 14.36 -11.84
CA LEU A 25 -9.10 14.41 -11.38
C LEU A 25 -9.72 13.02 -11.48
N GLY A 26 -10.42 12.62 -10.42
CA GLY A 26 -11.38 11.53 -10.51
C GLY A 26 -12.60 12.01 -11.30
N PHE A 27 -12.98 11.28 -12.35
CA PHE A 27 -14.18 11.57 -13.11
C PHE A 27 -14.97 10.29 -13.35
N MET A 28 -16.26 10.45 -13.60
CA MET A 28 -17.17 9.35 -13.92
C MET A 28 -18.17 9.79 -14.98
N LEU A 29 -18.68 8.82 -15.73
CA LEU A 29 -19.73 9.05 -16.71
C LEU A 29 -21.11 8.77 -16.10
N PRO A 30 -22.20 9.33 -16.66
CA PRO A 30 -23.55 9.02 -16.20
C PRO A 30 -23.80 7.52 -16.37
N TYR A 31 -24.08 6.82 -15.26
CA TYR A 31 -24.24 5.36 -15.26
C TYR A 31 -25.67 4.92 -14.86
N THR A 32 -26.57 5.86 -14.59
CA THR A 32 -28.00 5.57 -14.36
C THR A 32 -28.87 6.55 -15.16
N PRO A 33 -30.14 6.20 -15.44
CA PRO A 33 -31.07 7.13 -16.10
C PRO A 33 -31.20 8.47 -15.37
N LEU A 34 -31.12 8.47 -14.03
CA LEU A 34 -31.18 9.69 -13.23
C LEU A 34 -30.00 10.62 -13.53
N HIS A 35 -28.77 10.10 -13.61
CA HIS A 35 -27.59 10.90 -13.96
C HIS A 35 -27.73 11.54 -15.34
N HIS A 36 -28.26 10.81 -16.33
CA HIS A 36 -28.52 11.37 -17.66
C HIS A 36 -29.52 12.53 -17.63
N LEU A 37 -30.59 12.42 -16.84
CA LEU A 37 -31.59 13.49 -16.69
C LEU A 37 -31.02 14.72 -15.99
N ILE A 38 -30.27 14.52 -14.90
CA ILE A 38 -29.61 15.61 -14.15
C ILE A 38 -28.61 16.35 -15.05
N LEU A 39 -27.71 15.62 -15.71
CA LEU A 39 -26.64 16.23 -16.51
C LEU A 39 -27.17 16.88 -17.79
N LYS A 40 -28.26 16.35 -18.38
CA LYS A 40 -28.98 17.03 -19.48
C LYS A 40 -29.58 18.37 -19.05
N ARG A 41 -29.98 18.51 -17.78
CA ARG A 41 -30.59 19.74 -17.26
C ARG A 41 -29.58 20.76 -16.74
N MET A 42 -28.49 20.29 -16.14
CA MET A 42 -27.49 21.13 -15.47
C MET A 42 -26.42 21.69 -16.41
N GLU A 43 -26.15 21.00 -17.53
CA GLU A 43 -25.16 21.37 -18.56
C GLU A 43 -23.78 21.74 -17.99
N ARG A 44 -23.39 21.11 -16.89
CA ARG A 44 -22.11 21.32 -16.20
C ARG A 44 -21.67 20.05 -15.45
N PRO A 45 -20.37 19.86 -15.19
CA PRO A 45 -19.90 18.82 -14.28
C PRO A 45 -20.41 19.06 -12.85
N ILE A 46 -20.64 17.98 -12.12
CA ILE A 46 -21.08 18.00 -10.72
C ILE A 46 -20.14 17.15 -9.88
N VAL A 47 -19.98 17.52 -8.61
CA VAL A 47 -19.27 16.69 -7.64
C VAL A 47 -20.21 15.55 -7.22
N LEU A 48 -19.71 14.33 -7.31
CA LEU A 48 -20.36 13.14 -6.76
C LEU A 48 -19.37 12.52 -5.78
N THR A 49 -19.76 12.49 -4.51
CA THR A 49 -19.01 11.87 -3.43
C THR A 49 -19.94 10.98 -2.60
N SER A 50 -19.34 10.14 -1.78
CA SER A 50 -20.04 9.21 -0.89
C SER A 50 -20.90 9.98 0.12
N GLY A 51 -22.17 9.58 0.28
CA GLY A 51 -23.13 10.22 1.19
C GLY A 51 -23.01 9.71 2.61
N ASN A 52 -21.96 10.13 3.34
CA ASN A 52 -21.66 9.69 4.71
C ASN A 52 -20.90 10.77 5.50
N LEU A 53 -20.87 10.59 6.82
CA LEU A 53 -19.88 11.26 7.67
C LEU A 53 -18.48 10.68 7.40
N SER A 54 -17.42 11.43 7.69
CA SER A 54 -16.04 10.93 7.53
C SER A 54 -15.90 9.57 8.21
N ASP A 55 -15.26 8.63 7.51
CA ASP A 55 -14.92 7.29 7.99
C ASP A 55 -16.12 6.36 8.27
N GLU A 56 -17.36 6.84 8.05
CA GLU A 56 -18.56 6.00 8.08
C GLU A 56 -18.92 5.45 6.70
N PRO A 57 -19.54 4.26 6.62
CA PRO A 57 -20.08 3.74 5.37
C PRO A 57 -21.21 4.62 4.74
N GLN A 58 -21.39 4.58 3.41
CA GLN A 58 -22.42 5.31 2.62
C GLN A 58 -23.89 4.99 2.95
N CYS A 59 -24.71 5.95 3.39
CA CYS A 59 -26.12 5.71 3.73
C CYS A 59 -26.88 5.01 2.57
N ILE A 60 -27.64 3.96 2.89
CA ILE A 60 -28.46 3.21 1.90
C ILE A 60 -29.97 3.41 2.13
N ASP A 61 -30.36 3.78 3.35
CA ASP A 61 -31.74 4.04 3.73
C ASP A 61 -32.08 5.54 3.67
N ASN A 62 -33.32 5.84 3.30
CA ASN A 62 -33.79 7.21 3.12
C ASN A 62 -33.89 7.99 4.44
N ASP A 63 -34.29 7.33 5.53
CA ASP A 63 -34.42 7.97 6.85
C ASP A 63 -33.04 8.16 7.48
N GLU A 64 -32.15 7.16 7.36
CA GLU A 64 -30.73 7.28 7.74
C GLU A 64 -30.05 8.47 7.04
N ALA A 65 -30.24 8.60 5.72
CA ALA A 65 -29.65 9.70 4.95
C ALA A 65 -30.13 11.07 5.44
N ARG A 66 -31.42 11.22 5.75
CA ARG A 66 -31.96 12.49 6.27
C ARG A 66 -31.41 12.81 7.66
N GLU A 67 -31.31 11.82 8.52
CA GLU A 67 -30.79 11.98 9.89
C GLU A 67 -29.32 12.38 9.88
N LYS A 68 -28.46 11.59 9.20
CA LYS A 68 -27.01 11.79 9.22
C LYS A 68 -26.55 12.99 8.38
N LEU A 69 -27.17 13.21 7.22
CA LEU A 69 -26.70 14.22 6.26
C LEU A 69 -27.51 15.52 6.32
N GLY A 70 -28.55 15.62 7.16
CA GLY A 70 -29.42 16.81 7.23
C GLY A 70 -28.71 18.10 7.64
N LYS A 71 -27.50 18.01 8.20
CA LYS A 71 -26.63 19.17 8.50
C LYS A 71 -25.61 19.48 7.40
N ILE A 72 -25.50 18.61 6.40
CA ILE A 72 -24.52 18.69 5.31
C ILE A 72 -25.23 19.06 4.00
N ALA A 73 -26.35 18.41 3.69
CA ALA A 73 -27.08 18.57 2.45
C ALA A 73 -28.24 19.56 2.58
N ASP A 74 -28.30 20.55 1.70
CA ASP A 74 -29.44 21.48 1.61
C ASP A 74 -30.71 20.81 1.08
N TYR A 75 -30.56 19.79 0.24
CA TYR A 75 -31.65 19.09 -0.44
C TYR A 75 -31.38 17.59 -0.55
N PHE A 76 -32.46 16.80 -0.56
CA PHE A 76 -32.43 15.36 -0.74
C PHE A 76 -33.22 14.96 -1.99
N LEU A 77 -32.59 14.19 -2.88
CA LEU A 77 -33.23 13.57 -4.04
C LEU A 77 -33.27 12.05 -3.82
N LEU A 78 -34.40 11.55 -3.35
CA LEU A 78 -34.59 10.17 -2.90
C LEU A 78 -35.56 9.40 -3.82
N HIS A 79 -35.59 8.07 -3.68
CA HIS A 79 -36.54 7.21 -4.38
C HIS A 79 -37.07 6.07 -3.51
N ASN A 80 -38.14 5.42 -3.94
CA ASN A 80 -38.80 4.30 -3.25
C ASN A 80 -38.36 2.91 -3.76
N ARG A 81 -37.16 2.81 -4.37
CA ARG A 81 -36.52 1.53 -4.69
C ARG A 81 -35.41 1.28 -3.69
N ASP A 82 -35.59 0.32 -2.81
CA ASP A 82 -34.62 0.07 -1.74
C ASP A 82 -33.24 -0.32 -2.28
N ILE A 83 -32.20 0.18 -1.62
CA ILE A 83 -30.81 -0.23 -1.85
C ILE A 83 -30.50 -1.27 -0.78
N VAL A 84 -30.57 -2.55 -1.13
CA VAL A 84 -30.35 -3.65 -0.18
C VAL A 84 -28.86 -3.77 0.18
N ASN A 85 -27.98 -3.61 -0.81
CA ASN A 85 -26.54 -3.81 -0.65
C ASN A 85 -25.81 -2.49 -0.91
N ARG A 86 -25.01 -2.08 0.08
CA ARG A 86 -24.11 -0.95 -0.03
C ARG A 86 -22.99 -1.26 -1.02
N ILE A 87 -22.72 -0.35 -1.95
CA ILE A 87 -21.61 -0.51 -2.88
C ILE A 87 -21.07 0.84 -3.33
N ASP A 88 -19.83 1.12 -2.94
CA ASP A 88 -19.08 2.30 -3.37
C ASP A 88 -18.81 2.32 -4.87
N ASP A 89 -18.51 3.50 -5.37
CA ASP A 89 -18.01 3.71 -6.73
C ASP A 89 -16.60 3.10 -6.83
N SER A 90 -16.39 2.26 -7.85
CA SER A 90 -15.05 1.77 -8.16
C SER A 90 -14.16 2.91 -8.64
N VAL A 91 -12.88 2.84 -8.29
CA VAL A 91 -11.87 3.79 -8.71
C VAL A 91 -10.78 3.03 -9.45
N VAL A 92 -10.49 3.45 -10.67
CA VAL A 92 -9.46 2.89 -11.53
C VAL A 92 -8.62 4.02 -12.11
N ARG A 93 -7.37 3.74 -12.43
CA ARG A 93 -6.46 4.65 -13.11
C ARG A 93 -5.82 3.91 -14.28
N VAL A 94 -5.47 4.63 -15.33
CA VAL A 94 -4.67 4.09 -16.43
C VAL A 94 -3.20 4.42 -16.14
N VAL A 95 -2.35 3.40 -16.12
CA VAL A 95 -0.89 3.51 -15.93
C VAL A 95 -0.23 2.85 -17.13
N GLY A 96 0.51 3.64 -17.92
CA GLY A 96 0.91 3.21 -19.26
C GLY A 96 -0.30 2.86 -20.13
N ASP A 97 -0.35 1.62 -20.62
CA ASP A 97 -1.44 1.05 -21.42
C ASP A 97 -2.37 0.11 -20.62
N LYS A 98 -2.15 -0.01 -19.30
CA LYS A 98 -2.90 -0.92 -18.43
C LYS A 98 -3.82 -0.17 -17.47
N LEU A 99 -4.95 -0.80 -17.17
CA LEU A 99 -5.85 -0.36 -16.11
C LEU A 99 -5.33 -0.89 -14.77
N GLN A 100 -5.17 0.00 -13.79
CA GLN A 100 -4.84 -0.32 -12.41
C GLN A 100 -6.06 0.00 -11.55
N THR A 101 -6.58 -1.01 -10.84
CA THR A 101 -7.66 -0.81 -9.87
C THR A 101 -7.11 -0.16 -8.60
N ILE A 102 -7.79 0.86 -8.10
CA ILE A 102 -7.48 1.53 -6.81
C ILE A 102 -8.49 1.10 -5.75
N ARG A 103 -9.78 1.01 -6.15
CA ARG A 103 -10.89 0.52 -5.35
C ARG A 103 -11.78 -0.38 -6.21
N ARG A 104 -11.91 -1.66 -5.83
CA ARG A 104 -12.79 -2.63 -6.47
C ARG A 104 -14.15 -2.65 -5.77
N ALA A 105 -15.19 -2.09 -6.41
CA ALA A 105 -16.55 -2.04 -5.87
C ALA A 105 -17.58 -2.12 -7.01
N ARG A 106 -18.40 -1.07 -7.24
CA ARG A 106 -19.46 -1.08 -8.26
C ARG A 106 -18.95 -1.43 -9.65
N GLY A 107 -19.66 -2.33 -10.33
CA GLY A 107 -19.32 -2.81 -11.68
C GLY A 107 -18.28 -3.94 -11.70
N TYR A 108 -17.65 -4.26 -10.56
CA TYR A 108 -16.68 -5.35 -10.43
C TYR A 108 -17.10 -6.37 -9.39
N ALA A 109 -17.40 -5.97 -8.15
CA ALA A 109 -17.90 -6.89 -7.13
C ALA A 109 -19.39 -7.22 -7.40
N PRO A 110 -19.84 -8.49 -7.24
CA PRO A 110 -19.11 -9.67 -6.78
C PRO A 110 -18.61 -10.59 -7.92
N SER A 111 -18.23 -10.05 -9.08
CA SER A 111 -17.75 -10.86 -10.20
C SER A 111 -16.50 -11.65 -9.78
N PRO A 112 -16.46 -12.98 -10.01
CA PRO A 112 -15.34 -13.83 -9.64
C PRO A 112 -14.10 -13.51 -10.47
N ILE A 113 -12.94 -13.85 -9.90
CA ILE A 113 -11.65 -13.92 -10.58
C ILE A 113 -11.30 -15.39 -10.77
N THR A 114 -11.09 -15.82 -12.01
CA THR A 114 -10.64 -17.18 -12.32
C THR A 114 -9.21 -17.38 -11.83
N LEU A 115 -8.97 -18.45 -11.06
CA LEU A 115 -7.66 -18.77 -10.52
C LEU A 115 -6.77 -19.47 -11.56
N PRO A 116 -5.44 -19.35 -11.42
CA PRO A 116 -4.51 -19.97 -12.35
C PRO A 116 -4.50 -21.50 -12.27
N ASP A 117 -3.82 -22.11 -13.23
CA ASP A 117 -3.64 -23.56 -13.29
C ASP A 117 -3.04 -24.10 -11.98
N GLY A 118 -3.58 -25.24 -11.53
CA GLY A 118 -3.25 -25.87 -10.25
C GLY A 118 -4.24 -25.57 -9.12
N PHE A 119 -5.07 -24.52 -9.23
CA PHE A 119 -6.04 -24.16 -8.18
C PHE A 119 -7.45 -24.75 -8.37
N LYS A 120 -7.71 -25.51 -9.44
CA LYS A 120 -9.04 -26.10 -9.71
C LYS A 120 -9.56 -26.99 -8.58
N ALA A 121 -8.66 -27.67 -7.87
CA ALA A 121 -8.98 -28.55 -6.73
C ALA A 121 -8.87 -27.85 -5.37
N ALA A 122 -8.72 -26.53 -5.36
CA ALA A 122 -8.63 -25.76 -4.13
C ALA A 122 -9.91 -25.93 -3.30
N PRO A 123 -9.78 -26.18 -1.98
CA PRO A 123 -10.94 -26.29 -1.10
C PRO A 123 -11.62 -24.93 -0.90
N HIS A 124 -12.81 -24.95 -0.33
CA HIS A 124 -13.54 -23.73 -0.01
C HIS A 124 -12.83 -22.98 1.13
N ILE A 125 -12.29 -21.80 0.85
CA ILE A 125 -11.54 -21.00 1.82
C ILE A 125 -12.23 -19.65 2.00
N LEU A 126 -12.25 -19.14 3.23
CA LEU A 126 -12.63 -17.77 3.54
C LEU A 126 -11.37 -16.99 3.93
N ALA A 127 -11.04 -15.93 3.21
CA ALA A 127 -9.98 -15.01 3.59
C ALA A 127 -10.57 -13.69 4.11
N MET A 128 -10.11 -13.25 5.28
CA MET A 128 -10.71 -12.14 6.03
C MET A 128 -10.20 -10.75 5.63
N GLY A 129 -9.10 -10.68 4.86
CA GLY A 129 -8.51 -9.43 4.40
C GLY A 129 -7.64 -8.72 5.43
N SER A 130 -7.53 -7.40 5.26
CA SER A 130 -6.74 -6.44 6.04
C SER A 130 -7.57 -5.73 7.13
N GLU A 131 -7.01 -4.72 7.78
CA GLU A 131 -7.76 -3.73 8.58
C GLU A 131 -8.24 -2.57 7.70
N LEU A 132 -7.30 -1.98 6.95
CA LEU A 132 -7.55 -0.81 6.10
C LEU A 132 -8.01 -1.23 4.71
N LYS A 133 -8.92 -0.45 4.14
CA LYS A 133 -9.43 -0.64 2.77
C LYS A 133 -9.96 -2.05 2.51
N ASN A 134 -10.47 -2.71 3.56
CA ASN A 134 -10.70 -4.13 3.63
C ASN A 134 -11.62 -4.65 2.50
N THR A 135 -11.29 -5.86 2.06
CA THR A 135 -12.17 -6.79 1.35
C THR A 135 -12.00 -8.18 1.96
N PHE A 136 -13.03 -9.01 1.98
CA PHE A 136 -12.90 -10.45 2.22
C PHE A 136 -13.01 -11.23 0.90
N CYS A 137 -12.54 -12.48 0.87
CA CYS A 137 -12.55 -13.32 -0.32
C CYS A 137 -13.10 -14.72 -0.03
N LEU A 138 -14.04 -15.17 -0.86
CA LEU A 138 -14.52 -16.56 -0.90
C LEU A 138 -13.82 -17.27 -2.05
N LEU A 139 -13.01 -18.29 -1.75
CA LEU A 139 -12.36 -19.11 -2.76
C LEU A 139 -13.12 -20.42 -2.92
N ARG A 140 -13.60 -20.74 -4.12
CA ARG A 140 -14.35 -21.96 -4.43
C ARG A 140 -14.24 -22.33 -5.90
N ASP A 141 -14.26 -23.61 -6.23
CA ASP A 141 -14.40 -24.11 -7.61
C ASP A 141 -13.41 -23.52 -8.64
N GLY A 142 -12.19 -23.17 -8.20
CA GLY A 142 -11.18 -22.52 -9.06
C GLY A 142 -11.42 -21.02 -9.31
N GLU A 143 -12.27 -20.39 -8.51
CA GLU A 143 -12.58 -18.96 -8.57
C GLU A 143 -12.40 -18.29 -7.20
N ALA A 144 -12.11 -17.00 -7.23
CA ALA A 144 -12.05 -16.13 -6.05
C ALA A 144 -13.10 -15.00 -6.17
N ILE A 145 -14.03 -14.95 -5.23
CA ILE A 145 -15.09 -13.95 -5.16
C ILE A 145 -14.73 -12.97 -4.04
N LEU A 146 -14.24 -11.79 -4.43
CA LEU A 146 -13.95 -10.71 -3.49
C LEU A 146 -15.22 -9.89 -3.20
N SER A 147 -15.35 -9.43 -1.96
CA SER A 147 -16.36 -8.44 -1.59
C SER A 147 -16.08 -7.10 -2.27
N GLN A 148 -17.07 -6.21 -2.22
CA GLN A 148 -16.82 -4.79 -2.42
C GLN A 148 -15.89 -4.24 -1.33
N HIS A 149 -15.29 -3.08 -1.58
CA HIS A 149 -14.58 -2.29 -0.57
C HIS A 149 -15.46 -2.01 0.65
N LEU A 150 -14.95 -2.34 1.84
CA LEU A 150 -15.67 -2.18 3.12
C LEU A 150 -15.06 -1.09 4.03
N GLY A 151 -13.95 -0.48 3.62
CA GLY A 151 -13.34 0.65 4.31
C GLY A 151 -12.36 0.24 5.41
N ASP A 152 -12.27 1.08 6.45
CA ASP A 152 -11.42 0.89 7.62
C ASP A 152 -12.22 0.20 8.73
N LEU A 153 -11.79 -0.98 9.15
CA LEU A 153 -12.52 -1.78 10.12
C LEU A 153 -12.44 -1.23 11.55
N GLU A 154 -11.51 -0.31 11.89
CA GLU A 154 -11.48 0.31 13.21
C GLU A 154 -12.72 1.17 13.49
N ASN A 155 -13.38 1.64 12.42
CA ASN A 155 -14.68 2.27 12.52
C ASN A 155 -15.77 1.22 12.83
N ALA A 156 -16.45 1.37 13.96
CA ALA A 156 -17.48 0.42 14.40
C ALA A 156 -18.63 0.24 13.38
N ALA A 157 -19.01 1.28 12.65
CA ALA A 157 -20.04 1.17 11.62
C ALA A 157 -19.53 0.38 10.40
N ALA A 158 -18.27 0.56 10.02
CA ALA A 158 -17.62 -0.23 8.98
C ALA A 158 -17.47 -1.71 9.39
N PHE A 159 -17.07 -1.99 10.63
CA PHE A 159 -16.97 -3.37 11.13
C PHE A 159 -18.33 -4.09 11.20
N ASN A 160 -19.40 -3.39 11.56
CA ASN A 160 -20.76 -3.96 11.48
C ASN A 160 -21.16 -4.24 10.03
N ALA A 161 -20.94 -3.29 9.12
CA ALA A 161 -21.21 -3.48 7.70
C ALA A 161 -20.38 -4.62 7.09
N TYR A 162 -19.14 -4.82 7.54
CA TYR A 162 -18.28 -5.94 7.19
C TYR A 162 -18.93 -7.27 7.59
N GLN A 163 -19.37 -7.42 8.84
CA GLN A 163 -20.01 -8.64 9.34
C GLN A 163 -21.30 -8.95 8.59
N ASP A 164 -22.15 -7.95 8.37
CA ASP A 164 -23.40 -8.10 7.63
C ASP A 164 -23.15 -8.54 6.18
N THR A 165 -22.18 -7.91 5.51
CA THR A 165 -21.80 -8.25 4.13
C THR A 165 -21.18 -9.64 4.05
N LEU A 166 -20.34 -10.02 5.01
CA LEU A 166 -19.75 -11.36 5.08
C LEU A 166 -20.84 -12.42 5.20
N ASN A 167 -21.77 -12.26 6.14
CA ASN A 167 -22.90 -13.18 6.32
C ASN A 167 -23.77 -13.24 5.06
N LEU A 168 -24.03 -12.10 4.42
CA LEU A 168 -24.75 -12.05 3.14
C LEU A 168 -24.04 -12.89 2.08
N TYR A 169 -22.73 -12.72 1.89
CA TYR A 169 -21.97 -13.43 0.86
C TYR A 169 -21.90 -14.94 1.15
N LEU A 170 -21.67 -15.33 2.40
CA LEU A 170 -21.68 -16.74 2.81
C LEU A 170 -23.03 -17.40 2.49
N ASN A 171 -24.15 -16.71 2.73
CA ASN A 171 -25.48 -17.21 2.41
C ASN A 171 -25.76 -17.19 0.90
N LEU A 172 -25.47 -16.08 0.21
CA LEU A 172 -25.74 -15.88 -1.22
C LEU A 172 -25.02 -16.91 -2.09
N PHE A 173 -23.77 -17.21 -1.75
CA PHE A 173 -22.96 -18.18 -2.48
C PHE A 173 -23.01 -19.58 -1.85
N GLU A 174 -23.86 -19.81 -0.84
CA GLU A 174 -23.91 -21.07 -0.07
C GLU A 174 -22.51 -21.56 0.34
N HIS A 175 -21.63 -20.61 0.68
CA HIS A 175 -20.20 -20.88 0.86
C HIS A 175 -19.96 -21.42 2.26
N LYS A 176 -19.52 -22.68 2.31
CA LYS A 176 -19.14 -23.37 3.55
C LYS A 176 -17.61 -23.53 3.56
N PRO A 177 -16.87 -22.57 4.16
CA PRO A 177 -15.42 -22.66 4.20
C PRO A 177 -14.99 -23.86 5.05
N VAL A 178 -13.96 -24.57 4.58
CA VAL A 178 -13.31 -25.64 5.35
C VAL A 178 -12.06 -25.14 6.07
N SER A 179 -11.62 -23.91 5.79
CA SER A 179 -10.58 -23.19 6.53
C SER A 179 -10.73 -21.68 6.36
N VAL A 180 -10.10 -20.93 7.26
CA VAL A 180 -10.07 -19.46 7.26
C VAL A 180 -8.63 -18.97 7.14
N ALA A 181 -8.40 -17.93 6.35
CA ALA A 181 -7.11 -17.24 6.22
C ALA A 181 -7.23 -15.81 6.77
N CYS A 182 -6.27 -15.41 7.60
CA CYS A 182 -6.18 -14.07 8.18
C CYS A 182 -4.77 -13.50 8.03
N ASP A 183 -4.66 -12.17 8.13
CA ASP A 183 -3.37 -11.52 8.32
C ASP A 183 -2.72 -11.98 9.64
N ARG A 184 -1.40 -11.97 9.68
CA ARG A 184 -0.62 -12.25 10.88
C ARG A 184 -0.76 -11.20 11.97
N HIS A 185 -1.18 -9.98 11.64
CA HIS A 185 -1.35 -8.92 12.62
C HIS A 185 -2.38 -9.34 13.69
N PRO A 186 -1.97 -9.46 14.97
CA PRO A 186 -2.82 -10.06 15.99
C PRO A 186 -4.01 -9.19 16.37
N GLU A 187 -3.87 -7.87 16.22
CA GLU A 187 -4.87 -6.90 16.69
C GLU A 187 -5.90 -6.48 15.66
N TYR A 188 -5.75 -6.89 14.39
CA TYR A 188 -6.73 -6.58 13.35
C TYR A 188 -8.10 -7.16 13.71
N LEU A 189 -9.16 -6.39 13.50
CA LEU A 189 -10.54 -6.79 13.75
C LEU A 189 -10.97 -7.91 12.81
N SER A 190 -10.48 -7.89 11.56
CA SER A 190 -10.64 -9.01 10.62
C SER A 190 -9.98 -10.30 11.13
N THR A 191 -8.78 -10.20 11.71
CA THR A 191 -8.06 -11.34 12.32
C THR A 191 -8.76 -11.87 13.57
N LYS A 192 -9.23 -10.99 14.45
CA LYS A 192 -9.97 -11.36 15.67
C LYS A 192 -11.27 -12.10 15.32
N LEU A 193 -12.06 -11.54 14.40
CA LEU A 193 -13.29 -12.18 13.92
C LEU A 193 -13.01 -13.52 13.22
N GLY A 194 -11.94 -13.59 12.41
CA GLY A 194 -11.53 -14.85 11.79
C GLY A 194 -11.20 -15.94 12.82
N LYS A 195 -10.48 -15.59 13.89
CA LYS A 195 -10.21 -16.50 15.01
C LYS A 195 -11.50 -16.97 15.69
N GLU A 196 -12.43 -16.07 15.96
CA GLU A 196 -13.74 -16.40 16.55
C GLU A 196 -14.53 -17.38 15.66
N LEU A 197 -14.59 -17.12 14.35
CA LEU A 197 -15.23 -17.99 13.37
C LEU A 197 -14.59 -19.38 13.35
N THR A 198 -13.26 -19.46 13.37
CA THR A 198 -12.55 -20.76 13.41
C THR A 198 -12.80 -21.52 14.69
N ALA A 199 -12.81 -20.86 15.84
CA ALA A 199 -13.08 -21.49 17.13
C ALA A 199 -14.53 -22.00 17.22
N ALA A 200 -15.50 -21.20 16.78
CA ALA A 200 -16.92 -21.57 16.80
C ALA A 200 -17.25 -22.76 15.89
N ASN A 201 -16.56 -22.87 14.74
CA ASN A 201 -16.84 -23.88 13.72
C ASN A 201 -15.79 -25.01 13.65
N GLN A 202 -14.79 -25.01 14.54
CA GLN A 202 -13.67 -25.96 14.56
C GLN A 202 -12.91 -26.04 13.22
N LEU A 203 -12.70 -24.87 12.59
CA LEU A 203 -12.00 -24.77 11.32
C LEU A 203 -10.49 -24.51 11.53
N PRO A 204 -9.61 -25.01 10.65
CA PRO A 204 -8.22 -24.59 10.61
C PRO A 204 -8.08 -23.09 10.28
N LEU A 205 -7.14 -22.44 10.96
CA LEU A 205 -6.76 -21.04 10.72
C LEU A 205 -5.39 -20.97 10.06
N HIS A 206 -5.30 -20.26 8.94
CA HIS A 206 -4.06 -19.96 8.23
C HIS A 206 -3.65 -18.51 8.50
N SER A 207 -2.49 -18.33 9.13
CA SER A 207 -1.94 -17.01 9.45
C SER A 207 -0.94 -16.58 8.38
N ILE A 208 -1.36 -15.68 7.50
CA ILE A 208 -0.65 -15.30 6.28
C ILE A 208 0.11 -13.99 6.47
N GLN A 209 1.35 -13.93 6.00
CA GLN A 209 2.14 -12.72 6.08
C GLN A 209 1.65 -11.69 5.05
N HIS A 210 1.51 -10.43 5.49
CA HIS A 210 0.91 -9.33 4.73
C HIS A 210 1.54 -9.11 3.35
N HIS A 211 2.85 -8.95 3.28
CA HIS A 211 3.57 -8.66 2.04
C HIS A 211 3.61 -9.88 1.09
N HIS A 212 3.62 -11.10 1.63
CA HIS A 212 3.48 -12.34 0.88
C HIS A 212 2.09 -12.42 0.23
N ALA A 213 1.03 -12.02 0.95
CA ALA A 213 -0.31 -11.93 0.40
C ALA A 213 -0.41 -10.91 -0.75
N HIS A 214 0.19 -9.73 -0.62
CA HIS A 214 0.30 -8.76 -1.73
C HIS A 214 0.92 -9.38 -2.98
N ILE A 215 2.05 -10.07 -2.83
CA ILE A 215 2.75 -10.74 -3.95
C ILE A 215 1.88 -11.84 -4.57
N ALA A 216 1.31 -12.70 -3.74
CA ALA A 216 0.48 -13.81 -4.19
C ALA A 216 -0.81 -13.34 -4.89
N ALA A 217 -1.41 -12.23 -4.44
CA ALA A 217 -2.55 -11.62 -5.11
C ALA A 217 -2.20 -11.19 -6.54
N CYS A 218 -1.05 -10.52 -6.71
CA CYS A 218 -0.57 -10.10 -8.03
C CYS A 218 -0.28 -11.30 -8.94
N MET A 219 0.36 -12.34 -8.40
CA MET A 219 0.65 -13.58 -9.15
C MET A 219 -0.65 -14.24 -9.62
N ALA A 220 -1.66 -14.32 -8.75
CA ALA A 220 -2.93 -14.98 -9.04
C ALA A 220 -3.68 -14.27 -10.16
N GLU A 221 -3.83 -12.94 -10.11
CA GLU A 221 -4.54 -12.19 -11.16
C GLU A 221 -3.79 -12.15 -12.49
N ASN A 222 -2.46 -12.33 -12.47
CA ASN A 222 -1.63 -12.44 -13.68
C ASN A 222 -1.55 -13.88 -14.22
N GLY A 223 -2.28 -14.83 -13.63
CA GLY A 223 -2.39 -16.19 -14.15
C GLY A 223 -1.15 -17.05 -13.91
N ILE A 224 -0.31 -16.73 -12.93
CA ILE A 224 0.89 -17.52 -12.61
C ILE A 224 0.49 -18.88 -12.03
N PRO A 225 0.84 -20.02 -12.68
CA PRO A 225 0.47 -21.35 -12.19
C PRO A 225 0.98 -21.67 -10.79
N LEU A 226 0.24 -22.54 -10.07
CA LEU A 226 0.52 -22.94 -8.68
C LEU A 226 1.97 -23.42 -8.45
N ASP A 227 2.52 -24.18 -9.39
CA ASP A 227 3.83 -24.83 -9.27
C ASP A 227 4.96 -24.05 -9.98
N THR A 228 4.73 -22.75 -10.23
CA THR A 228 5.77 -21.86 -10.73
C THR A 228 6.87 -21.69 -9.67
N PRO A 229 8.17 -21.74 -10.06
CA PRO A 229 9.26 -21.43 -9.15
C PRO A 229 9.12 -20.02 -8.52
N PRO A 230 9.78 -19.76 -7.38
CA PRO A 230 9.70 -18.46 -6.73
C PRO A 230 10.05 -17.28 -7.65
N VAL A 231 9.27 -16.21 -7.51
CA VAL A 231 9.48 -14.91 -8.18
C VAL A 231 10.11 -13.92 -7.21
N LEU A 232 10.69 -12.83 -7.73
CA LEU A 232 11.10 -11.71 -6.88
C LEU A 232 9.94 -10.74 -6.70
N GLY A 233 9.32 -10.72 -5.53
CA GLY A 233 8.26 -9.78 -5.17
C GLY A 233 8.80 -8.56 -4.43
N ILE A 234 8.41 -7.38 -4.89
CA ILE A 234 8.78 -6.09 -4.34
C ILE A 234 7.49 -5.51 -3.76
N ALA A 235 7.38 -5.55 -2.44
CA ALA A 235 6.20 -5.13 -1.71
C ALA A 235 6.48 -3.82 -0.97
N LEU A 236 6.03 -2.69 -1.54
CA LEU A 236 6.25 -1.34 -1.01
C LEU A 236 4.93 -0.78 -0.49
N ASP A 237 4.85 -0.53 0.80
CA ASP A 237 3.62 -0.11 1.47
C ASP A 237 3.87 0.92 2.58
N GLY A 238 2.79 1.35 3.24
CA GLY A 238 2.80 2.03 4.51
C GLY A 238 3.37 1.12 5.59
N LEU A 239 2.59 0.16 6.09
CA LEU A 239 3.01 -0.73 7.17
C LEU A 239 2.37 -2.11 7.01
N GLY A 240 3.10 -3.16 7.34
CA GLY A 240 2.57 -4.49 7.57
C GLY A 240 3.36 -5.22 8.65
N TYR A 241 2.73 -6.20 9.31
CA TYR A 241 3.34 -6.90 10.43
C TYR A 241 4.50 -7.81 9.97
N GLY A 242 5.71 -7.56 10.49
CA GLY A 242 6.91 -8.35 10.20
C GLY A 242 6.99 -9.64 11.02
N GLU A 243 7.75 -10.62 10.52
CA GLU A 243 7.99 -11.88 11.26
C GLU A 243 8.97 -11.72 12.44
N ASP A 244 9.75 -10.64 12.43
CA ASP A 244 10.81 -10.31 13.39
C ASP A 244 10.35 -9.32 14.48
N GLY A 245 9.04 -9.05 14.55
CA GLY A 245 8.47 -8.05 15.46
C GLY A 245 8.68 -6.60 15.02
N THR A 246 9.31 -6.37 13.87
CA THR A 246 9.39 -5.04 13.25
C THR A 246 8.20 -4.80 12.31
N LEU A 247 8.02 -3.55 11.88
CA LEU A 247 7.05 -3.21 10.85
C LEU A 247 7.72 -3.22 9.48
N TRP A 248 7.11 -3.91 8.53
CA TRP A 248 7.60 -3.98 7.16
C TRP A 248 6.83 -2.99 6.28
N GLY A 249 7.41 -2.64 5.13
CA GLY A 249 6.76 -1.75 4.15
C GLY A 249 7.66 -1.40 2.96
N GLY A 250 8.77 -2.10 2.80
CA GLY A 250 9.77 -1.86 1.76
C GLY A 250 10.55 -3.13 1.53
N GLU A 251 9.86 -4.22 1.17
CA GLU A 251 10.42 -5.56 1.21
C GLU A 251 10.68 -6.14 -0.17
N PHE A 252 11.77 -6.90 -0.27
CA PHE A 252 12.12 -7.71 -1.43
C PHE A 252 12.09 -9.18 -0.99
N LEU A 253 11.11 -9.92 -1.50
CA LEU A 253 10.84 -11.29 -1.11
C LEU A 253 11.04 -12.22 -2.29
N LEU A 254 11.78 -13.31 -2.10
CA LEU A 254 11.75 -14.45 -3.01
C LEU A 254 10.56 -15.32 -2.61
N ALA A 255 9.50 -15.34 -3.41
CA ALA A 255 8.22 -15.94 -2.99
C ALA A 255 7.56 -16.79 -4.09
N ASP A 256 6.92 -17.88 -3.67
CA ASP A 256 5.91 -18.61 -4.43
C ASP A 256 4.57 -18.57 -3.66
N TYR A 257 3.55 -19.33 -4.08
CA TYR A 257 2.28 -19.34 -3.35
C TYR A 257 2.33 -20.01 -1.96
N ARG A 258 3.41 -20.73 -1.62
CA ARG A 258 3.48 -21.56 -0.41
C ARG A 258 4.41 -20.98 0.64
N SER A 259 5.47 -20.33 0.20
CA SER A 259 6.55 -19.82 1.05
C SER A 259 7.19 -18.57 0.47
N PHE A 260 7.88 -17.85 1.33
CA PHE A 260 8.69 -16.71 0.93
C PHE A 260 9.97 -16.66 1.75
N GLN A 261 10.97 -15.94 1.23
CA GLN A 261 12.20 -15.59 1.93
C GLN A 261 12.46 -14.10 1.74
N ARG A 262 12.65 -13.37 2.84
CA ARG A 262 13.10 -11.97 2.80
C ARG A 262 14.56 -11.90 2.35
N VAL A 263 14.81 -11.26 1.21
CA VAL A 263 16.14 -11.17 0.58
C VAL A 263 16.66 -9.74 0.48
N GLY A 264 15.79 -8.75 0.61
CA GLY A 264 16.15 -7.34 0.68
C GLY A 264 15.09 -6.50 1.40
N THR A 265 15.47 -5.31 1.83
CA THR A 265 14.61 -4.39 2.59
C THR A 265 15.01 -2.92 2.37
N PHE A 266 14.19 -1.97 2.78
CA PHE A 266 14.67 -0.62 3.09
C PHE A 266 15.34 -0.63 4.47
N LYS A 267 16.26 0.31 4.72
CA LYS A 267 16.85 0.50 6.06
C LYS A 267 15.73 0.69 7.10
N PRO A 268 15.66 -0.14 8.15
CA PRO A 268 14.70 0.07 9.23
C PRO A 268 14.97 1.40 9.94
N VAL A 269 13.93 2.21 10.12
CA VAL A 269 13.97 3.48 10.85
C VAL A 269 12.82 3.53 11.84
N ALA A 270 13.07 4.08 13.02
CA ALA A 270 12.10 4.13 14.10
C ALA A 270 10.92 5.07 13.78
N MET A 271 9.70 4.61 14.03
CA MET A 271 8.48 5.42 13.99
C MET A 271 8.24 6.06 15.36
N ILE A 272 8.86 7.22 15.61
CA ILE A 272 8.83 7.85 16.94
C ILE A 272 7.41 8.31 17.30
N GLY A 273 6.77 7.66 18.27
CA GLY A 273 5.39 7.91 18.66
C GLY A 273 4.36 6.99 17.97
N GLY A 274 4.82 5.91 17.33
CA GLY A 274 3.96 4.92 16.67
C GLY A 274 3.10 5.56 15.58
N GLU A 275 1.79 5.37 15.66
CA GLU A 275 0.80 5.93 14.72
C GLU A 275 0.89 7.45 14.55
N GLN A 276 1.37 8.19 15.56
CA GLN A 276 1.55 9.64 15.41
C GLN A 276 2.49 9.97 14.24
N ALA A 277 3.46 9.10 13.92
CA ALA A 277 4.36 9.31 12.80
C ALA A 277 3.65 9.19 11.43
N ILE A 278 2.48 8.55 11.34
CA ILE A 278 1.66 8.51 10.12
C ILE A 278 1.03 9.88 9.86
N TYR A 279 0.50 10.51 10.91
CA TYR A 279 -0.22 11.78 10.83
C TYR A 279 0.64 13.02 11.05
N GLN A 280 1.88 12.86 11.55
CA GLN A 280 2.85 13.93 11.77
C GLN A 280 4.17 13.64 11.02
N PRO A 281 4.20 13.84 9.69
CA PRO A 281 5.31 13.42 8.83
C PRO A 281 6.71 13.94 9.21
N TRP A 282 6.82 15.09 9.87
CA TRP A 282 8.08 15.60 10.41
C TRP A 282 8.79 14.64 11.37
N ARG A 283 8.05 13.75 12.06
CA ARG A 283 8.65 12.72 12.92
C ARG A 283 9.48 11.73 12.12
N ASN A 284 8.98 11.32 10.94
CA ASN A 284 9.72 10.45 10.02
C ASN A 284 10.95 11.19 9.48
N THR A 285 10.84 12.48 9.17
CA THR A 285 11.99 13.30 8.75
C THR A 285 13.08 13.31 9.82
N TYR A 286 12.70 13.63 11.06
CA TYR A 286 13.63 13.70 12.18
C TYR A 286 14.29 12.34 12.43
N ALA A 287 13.49 11.26 12.49
CA ALA A 287 13.99 9.90 12.70
C ALA A 287 14.99 9.46 11.62
N GLN A 288 14.70 9.73 10.35
CA GLN A 288 15.58 9.45 9.23
C GLN A 288 16.91 10.22 9.34
N LEU A 289 16.86 11.51 9.67
CA LEU A 289 18.05 12.35 9.80
C LEU A 289 18.98 11.88 10.94
N ILE A 290 18.44 11.61 12.12
CA ILE A 290 19.25 11.20 13.29
C ILE A 290 19.72 9.74 13.21
N THR A 291 19.04 8.89 12.44
CA THR A 291 19.50 7.51 12.15
C THR A 291 20.70 7.51 11.18
N THR A 292 20.86 8.61 10.45
CA THR A 292 21.79 8.71 9.32
C THR A 292 23.01 9.59 9.63
N PHE A 293 22.81 10.64 10.42
CA PHE A 293 23.82 11.65 10.72
C PHE A 293 23.83 12.02 12.20
N ASN A 294 24.92 12.63 12.64
CA ASN A 294 24.96 13.32 13.92
C ASN A 294 24.17 14.65 13.82
N TRP A 295 23.28 14.90 14.78
CA TRP A 295 22.41 16.09 14.77
C TRP A 295 23.19 17.41 14.87
N ASP A 296 24.26 17.47 15.66
CA ASP A 296 25.07 18.69 15.83
C ASP A 296 25.84 19.04 14.55
N ASP A 297 26.30 18.03 13.81
CA ASP A 297 26.90 18.22 12.49
C ASP A 297 25.88 18.78 11.50
N LEU A 298 24.66 18.24 11.49
CA LEU A 298 23.58 18.74 10.64
C LEU A 298 23.20 20.19 10.99
N GLN A 299 23.06 20.53 12.26
CA GLN A 299 22.79 21.91 12.69
C GLN A 299 23.90 22.87 12.25
N ARG A 300 25.18 22.47 12.38
CA ARG A 300 26.31 23.29 11.91
C ARG A 300 26.28 23.54 10.41
N GLN A 301 25.89 22.55 9.60
CA GLN A 301 25.93 22.66 8.15
C GLN A 301 24.65 23.25 7.52
N TYR A 302 23.51 22.99 8.13
CA TYR A 302 22.17 23.20 7.59
C TYR A 302 21.19 23.93 8.53
N GLY A 303 21.63 24.38 9.71
CA GLY A 303 20.75 25.01 10.72
C GLY A 303 19.97 26.23 10.22
N ASN A 304 20.45 26.93 9.19
CA ASN A 304 19.76 28.07 8.60
C ASN A 304 18.57 27.68 7.69
N LEU A 305 18.38 26.39 7.36
CA LEU A 305 17.25 25.95 6.55
C LEU A 305 15.94 26.03 7.34
N GLU A 306 14.85 26.37 6.65
CA GLU A 306 13.50 26.39 7.21
C GLU A 306 13.14 25.08 7.93
N LEU A 307 13.58 23.94 7.36
CA LEU A 307 13.39 22.62 7.96
C LEU A 307 13.98 22.51 9.37
N PHE A 308 15.22 22.97 9.57
CA PHE A 308 15.90 22.86 10.86
C PHE A 308 15.30 23.83 11.88
N ASN A 309 15.00 25.07 11.45
CA ASN A 309 14.26 26.03 12.28
C ASN A 309 12.91 25.48 12.75
N PHE A 310 12.21 24.73 11.89
CA PHE A 310 10.94 24.06 12.26
C PHE A 310 11.17 22.90 13.24
N LEU A 311 12.14 22.03 12.97
CA LEU A 311 12.41 20.86 13.83
C LEU A 311 12.88 21.27 15.23
N GLU A 312 13.66 22.34 15.36
CA GLU A 312 14.12 22.86 16.66
C GLU A 312 12.97 23.34 17.56
N GLN A 313 11.82 23.68 16.98
CA GLN A 313 10.61 24.04 17.73
C GLN A 313 9.84 22.82 18.24
N LYS A 314 10.22 21.60 17.85
CA LYS A 314 9.60 20.35 18.26
C LYS A 314 10.30 19.78 19.51
N PRO A 315 9.66 18.87 20.28
CA PRO A 315 10.23 18.36 21.53
C PRO A 315 11.32 17.30 21.28
N LEU A 316 12.42 17.66 20.58
CA LEU A 316 13.45 16.73 20.12
C LEU A 316 14.11 15.93 21.26
N ASN A 317 14.35 16.56 22.41
CA ASN A 317 14.90 15.88 23.60
C ASN A 317 13.99 14.75 24.10
N LEU A 318 12.68 14.96 24.09
CA LEU A 318 11.72 13.91 24.46
C LEU A 318 11.75 12.78 23.43
N LEU A 319 11.79 13.10 22.14
CA LEU A 319 11.86 12.09 21.08
C LEU A 319 13.12 11.24 21.17
N ASN A 320 14.28 11.84 21.47
CA ASN A 320 15.53 11.12 21.69
C ASN A 320 15.44 10.19 22.90
N GLN A 321 14.82 10.63 24.00
CA GLN A 321 14.59 9.78 25.17
C GLN A 321 13.64 8.61 24.89
N LEU A 322 12.61 8.81 24.04
CA LEU A 322 11.72 7.73 23.62
C LEU A 322 12.49 6.67 22.82
N LEU A 323 13.38 7.10 21.92
CA LEU A 323 14.23 6.21 21.14
C LEU A 323 15.24 5.44 22.00
N GLU A 324 15.96 6.12 22.90
CA GLU A 324 16.94 5.49 23.79
C GLU A 324 16.31 4.42 24.68
N LYS A 325 15.04 4.61 25.08
CA LYS A 325 14.29 3.69 25.94
C LYS A 325 13.43 2.69 25.19
N ASP A 326 13.42 2.73 23.86
CA ASP A 326 12.57 1.90 22.99
C ASP A 326 11.08 1.99 23.34
N ILE A 327 10.58 3.21 23.60
CA ILE A 327 9.20 3.46 24.01
C ILE A 327 8.40 3.99 22.83
N ASN A 328 7.42 3.20 22.37
CA ASN A 328 6.51 3.57 21.28
C ASN A 328 7.26 4.08 20.04
N SER A 329 8.38 3.44 19.72
CA SER A 329 9.25 3.77 18.59
C SER A 329 9.60 2.53 17.76
N PRO A 330 8.60 1.75 17.30
CA PRO A 330 8.88 0.52 16.58
C PRO A 330 9.69 0.81 15.31
N LEU A 331 10.64 -0.07 15.00
CA LEU A 331 11.39 0.01 13.75
C LEU A 331 10.50 -0.36 12.58
N ALA A 332 10.56 0.44 11.52
CA ALA A 332 9.85 0.22 10.27
C ALA A 332 10.80 0.31 9.06
N SER A 333 10.79 -0.71 8.20
CA SER A 333 11.43 -0.67 6.87
C SER A 333 10.49 -0.10 5.79
N SER A 334 9.69 0.90 6.16
CA SER A 334 8.60 1.40 5.33
C SER A 334 9.06 2.36 4.22
N CYS A 335 8.72 2.03 2.97
CA CYS A 335 8.87 2.94 1.85
C CYS A 335 7.89 4.13 1.96
N GLY A 336 6.64 3.89 2.40
CA GLY A 336 5.66 4.95 2.63
C GLY A 336 6.13 6.00 3.65
N ARG A 337 6.75 5.58 4.76
CA ARG A 337 7.31 6.50 5.76
C ARG A 337 8.53 7.27 5.24
N LEU A 338 9.31 6.70 4.32
CA LEU A 338 10.38 7.44 3.62
C LEU A 338 9.79 8.54 2.73
N PHE A 339 8.71 8.26 2.01
CA PHE A 339 7.98 9.30 1.25
C PHE A 339 7.46 10.40 2.18
N ASP A 340 6.83 10.05 3.31
CA ASP A 340 6.34 11.03 4.29
C ASP A 340 7.48 11.90 4.84
N ALA A 341 8.65 11.28 5.12
CA ALA A 341 9.83 12.00 5.57
C ALA A 341 10.33 13.02 4.52
N VAL A 342 10.43 12.61 3.26
CA VAL A 342 10.90 13.49 2.18
C VAL A 342 9.89 14.61 1.91
N ALA A 343 8.59 14.29 1.88
CA ALA A 343 7.52 15.28 1.71
C ALA A 343 7.60 16.36 2.80
N ALA A 344 7.71 15.96 4.07
CA ALA A 344 7.85 16.88 5.18
C ALA A 344 9.12 17.72 5.11
N ALA A 345 10.26 17.12 4.75
CA ALA A 345 11.52 17.84 4.58
C ALA A 345 11.37 19.01 3.61
N ILE A 346 10.75 18.78 2.45
CA ILE A 346 10.53 19.81 1.42
C ILE A 346 9.29 20.70 1.68
N GLY A 347 8.59 20.50 2.79
CA GLY A 347 7.49 21.36 3.21
C GLY A 347 6.15 21.03 2.55
N ILE A 348 5.87 19.75 2.32
CA ILE A 348 4.57 19.21 1.91
C ILE A 348 4.04 18.39 3.08
N CYS A 349 2.84 18.71 3.59
CA CYS A 349 2.26 18.06 4.77
C CYS A 349 3.23 17.95 5.97
N ARG A 350 4.12 18.96 6.14
CA ARG A 350 5.24 18.88 7.09
C ARG A 350 4.77 18.61 8.52
N GLU A 351 3.79 19.37 8.98
CA GLU A 351 3.31 19.27 10.35
C GLU A 351 2.26 18.18 10.54
N THR A 352 1.27 18.14 9.66
CA THR A 352 0.15 17.19 9.73
C THR A 352 -0.24 16.71 8.33
N SER A 353 -0.72 15.48 8.27
CA SER A 353 -1.50 14.93 7.15
C SER A 353 -2.94 14.67 7.61
N SER A 354 -3.89 14.80 6.69
CA SER A 354 -5.31 14.55 6.92
C SER A 354 -5.72 13.12 6.59
N TYR A 355 -4.91 12.40 5.81
CA TYR A 355 -5.14 11.00 5.46
C TYR A 355 -3.82 10.29 5.14
N GLU A 356 -3.85 8.96 5.22
CA GLU A 356 -2.69 8.12 4.94
C GLU A 356 -2.17 8.31 3.50
N GLY A 357 -0.87 8.56 3.37
CA GLY A 357 -0.20 8.69 2.07
C GLY A 357 -0.32 10.07 1.40
N GLN A 358 -0.95 11.06 2.06
CA GLN A 358 -1.13 12.41 1.50
C GLN A 358 0.19 13.04 1.03
N GLY A 359 1.26 12.93 1.82
CA GLY A 359 2.57 13.49 1.47
C GLY A 359 3.15 12.87 0.19
N ALA A 360 3.03 11.54 0.04
CA ALA A 360 3.46 10.83 -1.16
C ALA A 360 2.64 11.23 -2.40
N ILE A 361 1.32 11.37 -2.26
CA ILE A 361 0.41 11.75 -3.34
C ILE A 361 0.65 13.19 -3.81
N GLU A 362 0.77 14.14 -2.87
CA GLU A 362 1.08 15.54 -3.21
C GLU A 362 2.48 15.68 -3.82
N MET A 363 3.47 14.90 -3.34
CA MET A 363 4.79 14.85 -3.98
C MET A 363 4.72 14.36 -5.42
N GLU A 364 3.96 13.29 -5.71
CA GLU A 364 3.75 12.80 -7.06
C GLU A 364 3.12 13.87 -7.97
N ALA A 365 2.12 14.60 -7.44
CA ALA A 365 1.35 15.59 -8.18
C ALA A 365 2.17 16.82 -8.60
N ILE A 366 3.19 17.21 -7.83
CA ILE A 366 4.00 18.38 -8.12
C ILE A 366 5.22 18.10 -9.00
N ILE A 367 5.49 16.84 -9.38
CA ILE A 367 6.66 16.50 -10.19
C ILE A 367 6.59 17.21 -11.54
N ASP A 368 7.68 17.92 -11.85
CA ASP A 368 7.90 18.46 -13.18
C ASP A 368 8.36 17.34 -14.12
N SER A 369 7.60 17.12 -15.20
CA SER A 369 7.85 16.00 -16.14
C SER A 369 9.11 16.22 -16.96
N ASP A 370 9.44 17.47 -17.27
CA ASP A 370 10.67 17.82 -17.98
C ASP A 370 11.85 17.51 -17.07
N SER A 371 11.83 17.95 -15.81
CA SER A 371 12.83 17.54 -14.81
C SER A 371 12.92 16.01 -14.66
N LEU A 372 11.82 15.26 -14.62
CA LEU A 372 11.88 13.80 -14.50
C LEU A 372 12.61 13.14 -15.70
N ASN A 373 12.35 13.63 -16.91
CA ASN A 373 12.86 13.08 -18.16
C ASN A 373 14.27 13.58 -18.53
N GLU A 374 14.54 14.88 -18.32
CA GLU A 374 15.79 15.57 -18.71
C GLU A 374 16.90 15.48 -17.67
N VAL A 375 16.59 15.15 -16.41
CA VAL A 375 17.61 14.90 -15.39
C VAL A 375 18.49 13.75 -15.88
N GLU A 376 19.73 14.04 -16.30
CA GLU A 376 20.75 13.01 -16.55
C GLU A 376 20.77 12.05 -15.35
N GLU A 377 21.04 10.76 -15.57
CA GLU A 377 21.07 9.79 -14.46
C GLU A 377 21.98 10.22 -13.31
N ALA A 378 23.01 11.04 -13.61
CA ALA A 378 23.92 11.65 -12.66
C ALA A 378 23.28 12.63 -11.65
N ILE A 379 22.07 13.12 -11.90
CA ILE A 379 21.39 14.13 -11.08
C ILE A 379 20.28 13.51 -10.20
N ALA A 380 19.94 12.23 -10.43
CA ALA A 380 19.06 11.47 -9.53
C ALA A 380 19.70 11.33 -8.14
N TYR A 381 18.88 11.31 -7.08
CA TYR A 381 19.46 11.16 -5.74
C TYR A 381 20.10 9.79 -5.54
N PRO A 382 21.34 9.72 -5.03
CA PRO A 382 22.04 8.46 -4.85
C PRO A 382 21.47 7.72 -3.64
N PHE A 383 21.33 6.40 -3.78
CA PHE A 383 21.14 5.48 -2.67
C PHE A 383 22.25 4.44 -2.73
N ASN A 384 22.62 3.88 -1.58
CA ASN A 384 23.57 2.78 -1.55
C ASN A 384 22.85 1.46 -1.26
N LEU A 385 23.44 0.35 -1.70
CA LEU A 385 23.05 -0.99 -1.31
C LEU A 385 24.09 -1.56 -0.32
N ASP A 386 23.67 -1.84 0.91
CA ASP A 386 24.54 -2.37 1.97
C ASP A 386 23.99 -3.71 2.51
N ASN A 387 24.81 -4.47 3.25
CA ASN A 387 24.33 -5.66 3.97
C ASN A 387 23.89 -5.28 5.39
N LEU A 388 22.75 -5.80 5.84
CA LEU A 388 22.18 -5.45 7.16
C LEU A 388 23.13 -5.74 8.35
N ASN A 389 24.16 -6.59 8.16
CA ASN A 389 25.12 -6.98 9.20
C ASN A 389 26.37 -6.09 9.33
N ASP A 390 26.59 -5.08 8.49
CA ASP A 390 27.83 -4.28 8.56
C ASP A 390 27.77 -3.04 9.49
N ARG A 391 26.61 -2.72 10.10
CA ARG A 391 26.49 -1.54 11.00
C ARG A 391 25.75 -1.72 12.33
N HIS A 392 24.98 -2.80 12.53
CA HIS A 392 24.24 -3.00 13.78
C HIS A 392 25.11 -3.44 14.97
N GLU A 393 26.39 -3.77 14.77
CA GLU A 393 27.33 -4.08 15.86
C GLU A 393 27.87 -2.84 16.61
N ARG A 394 27.50 -1.60 16.23
CA ARG A 394 27.98 -0.38 16.92
C ARG A 394 26.98 0.31 17.83
N LEU A 395 25.78 -0.25 18.01
CA LEU A 395 24.80 0.22 18.99
C LEU A 395 24.51 -0.88 20.00
N LYS A 396 25.47 -1.10 20.90
CA LYS A 396 25.31 -1.45 22.33
C LYS A 396 26.65 -1.98 22.84
N ASP A 397 27.12 -1.39 23.93
CA ASP A 397 28.28 -1.85 24.68
C ASP A 397 28.27 -3.38 24.90
N GLY A 398 29.31 -4.05 24.39
CA GLY A 398 29.96 -5.17 25.08
C GLY A 398 29.13 -6.33 25.62
N ALA A 399 28.10 -6.81 24.91
CA ALA A 399 27.43 -8.07 25.24
C ALA A 399 27.45 -9.03 24.03
N ASP A 400 28.41 -9.95 24.07
CA ASP A 400 28.56 -11.05 23.13
C ASP A 400 27.37 -12.03 23.26
N LEU A 401 26.49 -12.06 22.26
CA LEU A 401 25.31 -12.95 22.22
C LEU A 401 25.64 -14.36 21.68
N THR A 402 26.92 -14.76 21.62
CA THR A 402 27.29 -16.12 21.20
C THR A 402 26.99 -17.23 22.22
N GLN A 403 26.36 -16.93 23.37
CA GLN A 403 26.09 -17.93 24.41
C GLN A 403 24.60 -18.23 24.65
N LEU A 404 23.77 -18.39 23.62
CA LEU A 404 22.48 -19.08 23.77
C LEU A 404 22.12 -19.88 22.52
N SER A 405 22.70 -21.08 22.38
CA SER A 405 22.01 -22.28 21.86
C SER A 405 22.98 -23.45 21.72
N GLU A 406 22.93 -24.38 22.66
CA GLU A 406 23.46 -25.71 22.46
C GLU A 406 22.65 -26.41 21.35
N GLY A 407 23.35 -26.86 20.30
CA GLY A 407 22.98 -28.09 19.62
C GLY A 407 22.00 -28.06 18.43
N LYS A 408 21.84 -26.95 17.70
CA LYS A 408 21.26 -26.99 16.35
C LYS A 408 22.13 -26.21 15.35
N PRO A 409 22.44 -26.75 14.17
CA PRO A 409 23.21 -26.02 13.17
C PRO A 409 22.38 -24.81 12.71
N ILE A 410 22.85 -23.61 13.05
CA ILE A 410 22.34 -22.35 12.51
C ILE A 410 22.66 -22.38 11.01
N LEU A 411 21.65 -22.64 10.18
CA LEU A 411 21.73 -22.37 8.74
C LEU A 411 22.15 -20.91 8.61
N LYS A 412 23.35 -20.66 8.05
CA LYS A 412 23.86 -19.31 7.78
C LYS A 412 22.95 -18.62 6.73
N ILE A 413 21.84 -18.05 7.17
CA ILE A 413 21.03 -17.17 6.34
C ILE A 413 21.86 -15.89 6.17
N LYS A 414 22.28 -15.60 4.94
CA LYS A 414 22.94 -14.32 4.63
C LYS A 414 21.96 -13.19 4.98
N PRO A 415 22.38 -12.14 5.69
CA PRO A 415 21.50 -11.01 6.00
C PRO A 415 20.92 -10.42 4.70
N PRO A 416 19.68 -9.89 4.74
CA PRO A 416 19.11 -9.22 3.58
C PRO A 416 19.96 -8.01 3.19
N LEU A 417 19.99 -7.70 1.89
CA LEU A 417 20.48 -6.41 1.41
C LEU A 417 19.53 -5.30 1.87
N TYR A 418 20.02 -4.08 2.04
CA TYR A 418 19.14 -2.96 2.28
C TYR A 418 19.49 -1.70 1.47
N ILE A 419 18.44 -0.94 1.15
CA ILE A 419 18.57 0.40 0.55
C ILE A 419 18.90 1.39 1.66
N GLU A 420 20.10 1.98 1.60
CA GLU A 420 20.61 2.99 2.53
C GLU A 420 20.30 4.41 1.99
N PRO A 421 19.40 5.17 2.64
CA PRO A 421 19.03 6.51 2.20
C PRO A 421 20.05 7.60 2.56
N GLN A 422 21.15 7.28 3.25
CA GLN A 422 22.15 8.27 3.67
C GLN A 422 22.61 9.24 2.57
N PRO A 423 23.05 8.76 1.38
CA PRO A 423 23.52 9.66 0.33
C PRO A 423 22.40 10.52 -0.26
N MET A 424 21.17 10.00 -0.30
CA MET A 424 19.99 10.72 -0.76
C MET A 424 19.68 11.90 0.15
N TRP A 425 19.68 11.69 1.48
CA TRP A 425 19.44 12.78 2.42
C TRP A 425 20.50 13.87 2.32
N GLN A 426 21.77 13.50 2.15
CA GLN A 426 22.83 14.48 1.94
C GLN A 426 22.58 15.32 0.68
N ALA A 427 22.21 14.69 -0.43
CA ALA A 427 21.90 15.37 -1.69
C ALA A 427 20.66 16.27 -1.57
N LEU A 428 19.59 15.80 -0.93
CA LEU A 428 18.37 16.57 -0.69
C LEU A 428 18.63 17.81 0.17
N LEU A 429 19.39 17.68 1.26
CA LEU A 429 19.72 18.82 2.13
C LEU A 429 20.59 19.86 1.40
N ASN A 430 21.49 19.42 0.52
CA ASN A 430 22.24 20.31 -0.36
C ASN A 430 21.32 21.05 -1.34
N ASP A 431 20.32 20.38 -1.90
CA ASP A 431 19.33 21.01 -2.80
C ASP A 431 18.47 22.05 -2.09
N LEU A 432 18.04 21.77 -0.85
CA LEU A 432 17.35 22.74 -0.01
C LEU A 432 18.23 23.96 0.27
N LYS A 433 19.53 23.76 0.54
CA LYS A 433 20.51 24.84 0.73
C LYS A 433 20.72 25.68 -0.52
N GLN A 434 20.56 25.09 -1.70
CA GLN A 434 20.64 25.77 -3.00
C GLN A 434 19.31 26.41 -3.43
N ASN A 435 18.25 26.30 -2.62
CA ASN A 435 16.88 26.74 -2.96
C ASN A 435 16.33 26.08 -4.23
N SER A 436 16.68 24.81 -4.47
CA SER A 436 16.06 24.03 -5.54
C SER A 436 14.55 23.95 -5.34
N SER A 437 13.79 23.99 -6.45
CA SER A 437 12.32 23.97 -6.38
C SER A 437 11.81 22.60 -5.92
N LYS A 438 10.68 22.58 -5.19
CA LYS A 438 10.05 21.33 -4.73
C LYS A 438 9.76 20.34 -5.87
N PRO A 439 9.25 20.76 -7.05
CA PRO A 439 9.09 19.87 -8.20
C PRO A 439 10.38 19.16 -8.64
N VAL A 440 11.51 19.87 -8.66
CA VAL A 440 12.81 19.31 -9.04
C VAL A 440 13.30 18.31 -7.99
N ILE A 441 13.17 18.64 -6.70
CA ILE A 441 13.54 17.73 -5.60
C ILE A 441 12.67 16.46 -5.65
N ALA A 442 11.37 16.60 -5.86
CA ALA A 442 10.46 15.47 -6.00
C ALA A 442 10.85 14.57 -7.19
N ALA A 443 11.19 15.15 -8.35
CA ALA A 443 11.65 14.42 -9.53
C ALA A 443 12.95 13.65 -9.26
N ARG A 444 13.96 14.31 -8.66
CA ARG A 444 15.26 13.69 -8.32
C ARG A 444 15.12 12.57 -7.31
N PHE A 445 14.25 12.73 -6.32
CA PHE A 445 13.92 11.69 -5.35
C PHE A 445 13.25 10.48 -6.00
N HIS A 446 12.19 10.67 -6.79
CA HIS A 446 11.50 9.56 -7.45
C HIS A 446 12.42 8.80 -8.41
N LYS A 447 13.23 9.53 -9.19
CA LYS A 447 14.21 8.92 -10.10
C LYS A 447 15.28 8.14 -9.33
N GLY A 448 15.86 8.74 -8.30
CA GLY A 448 16.86 8.10 -7.44
C GLY A 448 16.34 6.84 -6.76
N LEU A 449 15.12 6.91 -6.21
CA LEU A 449 14.46 5.78 -5.59
C LEU A 449 14.18 4.66 -6.61
N SER A 450 13.71 5.00 -7.81
CA SER A 450 13.50 4.02 -8.87
C SER A 450 14.79 3.33 -9.29
N ASN A 451 15.91 4.07 -9.37
CA ASN A 451 17.23 3.50 -9.68
C ASN A 451 17.68 2.54 -8.59
N ALA A 452 17.54 2.92 -7.31
CA ALA A 452 17.93 2.10 -6.18
C ALA A 452 17.15 0.77 -6.12
N ILE A 453 15.83 0.84 -6.36
CA ILE A 453 14.97 -0.34 -6.43
C ILE A 453 15.43 -1.24 -7.58
N VAL A 454 15.60 -0.70 -8.78
CA VAL A 454 16.02 -1.48 -9.97
C VAL A 454 17.41 -2.09 -9.79
N GLU A 455 18.34 -1.38 -9.16
CA GLU A 455 19.67 -1.90 -8.82
C GLU A 455 19.57 -3.10 -7.87
N MET A 456 18.76 -2.99 -6.81
CA MET A 456 18.50 -4.11 -5.90
C MET A 456 17.83 -5.28 -6.62
N VAL A 457 16.83 -5.03 -7.46
CA VAL A 457 16.16 -6.07 -8.26
C VAL A 457 17.17 -6.77 -9.17
N ASN A 458 18.01 -6.02 -9.91
CA ASN A 458 19.05 -6.59 -10.77
C ASN A 458 20.02 -7.49 -10.00
N GLN A 459 20.50 -7.01 -8.86
CA GLN A 459 21.44 -7.76 -8.03
C GLN A 459 20.81 -9.04 -7.48
N LEU A 460 19.57 -8.98 -6.99
CA LEU A 460 18.85 -10.13 -6.44
C LEU A 460 18.44 -11.12 -7.53
N CYS A 461 17.91 -10.66 -8.66
CA CYS A 461 17.57 -11.49 -9.81
C CYS A 461 18.79 -12.27 -10.32
N HIS A 462 19.95 -11.60 -10.44
CA HIS A 462 21.19 -12.25 -10.84
C HIS A 462 21.65 -13.31 -9.81
N GLN A 463 21.60 -12.99 -8.51
CA GLN A 463 21.96 -13.94 -7.44
C GLN A 463 21.06 -15.18 -7.41
N GLN A 464 19.76 -15.00 -7.62
CA GLN A 464 18.76 -16.06 -7.55
C GLN A 464 18.50 -16.75 -8.91
N LYS A 465 19.07 -16.23 -10.01
CA LYS A 465 18.85 -16.70 -11.39
C LYS A 465 17.36 -16.70 -11.79
N ILE A 466 16.66 -15.63 -11.43
CA ILE A 466 15.25 -15.41 -11.74
C ILE A 466 15.09 -14.13 -12.56
N ASN A 467 14.05 -14.05 -13.36
CA ASN A 467 13.73 -12.89 -14.18
C ASN A 467 12.28 -12.41 -14.05
N GLN A 468 11.46 -13.09 -13.23
CA GLN A 468 10.09 -12.68 -12.95
C GLN A 468 10.05 -11.80 -11.70
N VAL A 469 9.44 -10.63 -11.84
CA VAL A 469 9.39 -9.58 -10.84
C VAL A 469 7.94 -9.16 -10.62
N VAL A 470 7.49 -9.17 -9.37
CA VAL A 470 6.15 -8.70 -8.98
C VAL A 470 6.29 -7.34 -8.28
N LEU A 471 5.53 -6.33 -8.71
CA LEU A 471 5.47 -5.02 -8.05
C LEU A 471 4.09 -4.83 -7.40
N THR A 472 4.06 -4.67 -6.08
CA THR A 472 2.82 -4.65 -5.28
C THR A 472 2.96 -3.85 -3.97
N GLY A 473 1.87 -3.59 -3.27
CA GLY A 473 1.80 -2.71 -2.10
C GLY A 473 1.33 -1.30 -2.45
N GLY A 474 0.77 -0.59 -1.46
CA GLY A 474 0.11 0.70 -1.64
C GLY A 474 0.99 1.80 -2.25
N VAL A 475 2.31 1.74 -2.10
CA VAL A 475 3.23 2.74 -2.67
C VAL A 475 3.28 2.66 -4.20
N PHE A 476 3.05 1.49 -4.81
CA PHE A 476 2.96 1.37 -6.28
C PHE A 476 1.64 1.89 -6.88
N GLN A 477 0.79 2.53 -6.07
CA GLN A 477 -0.26 3.42 -6.59
C GLN A 477 0.32 4.76 -7.10
N ASN A 478 1.55 5.10 -6.68
CA ASN A 478 2.33 6.18 -7.27
C ASN A 478 2.66 5.80 -8.72
N ARG A 479 2.03 6.49 -9.66
CA ARG A 479 2.11 6.18 -11.10
C ARG A 479 3.54 6.34 -11.59
N ILE A 480 4.21 7.41 -11.18
CA ILE A 480 5.56 7.73 -11.63
C ILE A 480 6.55 6.66 -11.18
N LEU A 481 6.49 6.24 -9.92
CA LEU A 481 7.36 5.18 -9.41
C LEU A 481 7.09 3.86 -10.11
N LEU A 482 5.83 3.47 -10.27
CA LEU A 482 5.45 2.23 -10.95
C LEU A 482 5.93 2.21 -12.40
N GLU A 483 5.73 3.28 -13.15
CA GLU A 483 6.18 3.40 -14.55
C GLU A 483 7.70 3.33 -14.66
N GLN A 484 8.43 4.11 -13.85
CA GLN A 484 9.90 4.14 -13.88
C GLN A 484 10.51 2.77 -13.52
N VAL A 485 10.05 2.13 -12.44
CA VAL A 485 10.55 0.82 -12.02
C VAL A 485 10.19 -0.24 -13.05
N SER A 486 8.95 -0.27 -13.55
CA SER A 486 8.52 -1.26 -14.53
C SER A 486 9.32 -1.18 -15.82
N GLN A 487 9.47 0.02 -16.39
CA GLN A 487 10.19 0.24 -17.65
C GLN A 487 11.67 -0.11 -17.51
N ARG A 488 12.32 0.29 -16.42
CA ARG A 488 13.74 -0.01 -16.18
C ARG A 488 14.00 -1.49 -15.94
N CYS A 489 13.14 -2.17 -15.17
CA CYS A 489 13.22 -3.63 -15.00
C CYS A 489 13.01 -4.37 -16.33
N GLN A 490 12.02 -3.96 -17.14
CA GLN A 490 11.79 -4.54 -18.47
C GLN A 490 12.99 -4.32 -19.41
N ALA A 491 13.58 -3.12 -19.40
CA ALA A 491 14.80 -2.82 -20.15
C ALA A 491 16.00 -3.68 -19.70
N ALA A 492 16.04 -4.09 -18.43
CA ALA A 492 17.02 -5.03 -17.88
C ALA A 492 16.69 -6.52 -18.19
N GLY A 493 15.66 -6.81 -18.98
CA GLY A 493 15.29 -8.17 -19.40
C GLY A 493 14.38 -8.92 -18.42
N MET A 494 13.75 -8.22 -17.47
CA MET A 494 12.82 -8.83 -16.51
C MET A 494 11.39 -8.87 -17.04
N THR A 495 10.66 -9.91 -16.67
CA THR A 495 9.21 -9.99 -16.83
C THR A 495 8.56 -9.37 -15.60
N VAL A 496 7.94 -8.21 -15.77
CA VAL A 496 7.32 -7.44 -14.67
C VAL A 496 5.81 -7.70 -14.63
N LEU A 497 5.33 -8.12 -13.46
CA LEU A 497 3.93 -8.36 -13.13
C LEU A 497 3.44 -7.24 -12.20
N THR A 498 2.27 -6.69 -12.52
CA THR A 498 1.63 -5.62 -11.75
C THR A 498 0.14 -5.91 -11.63
N HIS A 499 -0.50 -5.27 -10.65
CA HIS A 499 -1.94 -5.36 -10.46
C HIS A 499 -2.75 -4.65 -11.55
N SER A 500 -3.93 -5.19 -11.84
CA SER A 500 -4.94 -4.68 -12.73
C SER A 500 -6.35 -4.95 -12.22
N LEU A 501 -6.67 -6.20 -11.87
CA LEU A 501 -8.02 -6.63 -11.46
C LEU A 501 -8.32 -6.34 -9.99
N VAL A 502 -7.35 -6.53 -9.11
CA VAL A 502 -7.45 -6.12 -7.70
C VAL A 502 -6.50 -4.96 -7.42
N PRO A 503 -6.74 -4.15 -6.38
CA PRO A 503 -5.81 -3.10 -6.02
C PRO A 503 -4.44 -3.64 -5.58
N PRO A 504 -3.34 -2.91 -5.83
CA PRO A 504 -2.04 -3.20 -5.22
C PRO A 504 -1.99 -2.85 -3.73
N ASN A 505 -2.98 -2.12 -3.21
CA ASN A 505 -3.12 -1.85 -1.79
C ASN A 505 -3.92 -2.96 -1.08
N ASP A 506 -4.12 -2.79 0.22
CA ASP A 506 -4.83 -3.74 1.10
C ASP A 506 -6.20 -4.24 0.61
N GLY A 507 -6.88 -3.51 -0.28
CA GLY A 507 -8.10 -3.97 -0.91
C GLY A 507 -7.94 -5.24 -1.78
N GLY A 508 -6.71 -5.60 -2.17
CA GLY A 508 -6.38 -6.85 -2.87
C GLY A 508 -5.88 -7.98 -1.96
N LEU A 509 -5.63 -7.71 -0.67
CA LEU A 509 -4.90 -8.61 0.23
C LEU A 509 -5.61 -9.97 0.44
N SER A 510 -6.95 -9.96 0.50
CA SER A 510 -7.76 -11.16 0.72
C SER A 510 -7.63 -12.20 -0.39
N LEU A 511 -7.40 -11.77 -1.65
CA LEU A 511 -7.10 -12.70 -2.75
C LEU A 511 -5.81 -13.47 -2.46
N GLY A 512 -4.75 -12.75 -2.07
CA GLY A 512 -3.45 -13.32 -1.73
C GLY A 512 -3.53 -14.31 -0.57
N GLN A 513 -4.22 -13.93 0.51
CA GLN A 513 -4.48 -14.80 1.66
C GLN A 513 -5.18 -16.10 1.25
N ALA A 514 -6.22 -16.00 0.40
CA ALA A 514 -6.97 -17.16 -0.05
C ALA A 514 -6.13 -18.12 -0.90
N VAL A 515 -5.36 -17.62 -1.88
CA VAL A 515 -4.54 -18.47 -2.74
C VAL A 515 -3.35 -19.08 -2.01
N ILE A 516 -2.75 -18.39 -1.03
CA ILE A 516 -1.68 -18.96 -0.21
C ILE A 516 -2.22 -20.12 0.65
N ALA A 517 -3.35 -19.90 1.34
CA ALA A 517 -3.97 -20.95 2.14
C ALA A 517 -4.37 -22.16 1.26
N ALA A 518 -4.89 -21.90 0.05
CA ALA A 518 -5.21 -22.96 -0.91
C ALA A 518 -3.96 -23.76 -1.33
N ALA A 519 -2.87 -23.08 -1.68
CA ALA A 519 -1.62 -23.71 -2.10
C ALA A 519 -1.00 -24.60 -1.01
N GLN A 520 -1.08 -24.16 0.25
CA GLN A 520 -0.64 -24.93 1.41
C GLN A 520 -1.49 -26.20 1.60
N LEU A 521 -2.81 -26.11 1.47
CA LEU A 521 -3.72 -27.25 1.61
C LEU A 521 -3.61 -28.26 0.46
N ILE A 522 -3.43 -27.78 -0.78
CA ILE A 522 -3.20 -28.65 -1.94
C ILE A 522 -1.93 -29.48 -1.76
N SER A 523 -0.85 -28.90 -1.23
CA SER A 523 0.41 -29.63 -0.99
C SER A 523 0.28 -30.73 0.07
N ASN A 524 -0.57 -30.56 1.09
CA ASN A 524 -0.73 -31.55 2.15
C ASN A 524 -1.47 -32.79 1.63
N LYS A 525 -2.46 -32.62 0.75
CA LYS A 525 -3.17 -33.75 0.14
C LYS A 525 -2.25 -34.63 -0.71
N THR A 526 -1.34 -34.03 -1.47
CA THR A 526 -0.39 -34.81 -2.31
C THR A 526 0.58 -35.66 -1.48
N LYS A 527 0.92 -35.22 -0.25
CA LYS A 527 1.77 -35.96 0.68
C LYS A 527 1.04 -37.07 1.45
N GLU A 528 -0.27 -36.97 1.64
CA GLU A 528 -1.07 -38.02 2.28
C GLU A 528 -1.46 -39.15 1.30
N THR A 529 -1.43 -38.87 -0.01
CA THR A 529 -1.71 -39.86 -1.08
C THR A 529 -0.47 -40.57 -1.63
N ALA A 530 0.74 -40.18 -1.21
CA ALA A 530 2.02 -40.78 -1.60
C ALA A 530 2.59 -41.58 -0.43
#